data_AF-A0A935PT05-F1
#
_entry.id   AF-A0A935PT05-F1
#
_cell.length_a   1.000
_cell.length_b   1.000
_cell.length_c   1.000
_cell.angle_alpha   90.00
_cell.angle_beta   90.00
_cell.angle_gamma   90.00
#
_symmetry.space_group_name_H-M   'P 1'
#
loop_
_entity.id
_entity.type
_entity.pdbx_description
1 polymer ?
#
loop_
_entity_poly.entity_id
_entity_poly.type
_entity_poly.pdbx_seq_one_letter_code
_entity_poly.pdbx_strand_id
1 'polypeptide(L)'
;MLSRFLLPLLLALLPAAPALADDYADALKTFRNASQSKHYLDKAYGYALFPTIGKGGVGLGAAHGSGRVYVKGKHVGDTTMNQVSVGLQLGGQAFSQIIFFEDERAFREFTGGNFEFGAEASAVAITAAAGAQAGTGGATAGASGGKNDAAGVSKYYKGFAIFTIAKGGLMYQAAVSGQKFSYKAVK
;
A
#
# COMPACT_ATOMS: atom_id res chain seq x y z
N MET A 1 -64.45 -18.83 -30.30
CA MET A 1 -63.22 -18.01 -30.36
C MET A 1 -62.84 -17.62 -28.94
N LEU A 2 -61.54 -17.61 -28.62
CA LEU A 2 -60.89 -17.36 -27.31
C LEU A 2 -60.66 -18.57 -26.37
N SER A 3 -59.39 -18.98 -26.28
CA SER A 3 -58.70 -19.25 -25.00
C SER A 3 -57.19 -19.17 -25.28
N ARG A 4 -56.60 -17.97 -25.11
CA ARG A 4 -55.79 -17.57 -23.94
C ARG A 4 -54.40 -18.23 -23.90
N PHE A 5 -53.47 -17.57 -24.58
CA PHE A 5 -52.03 -17.57 -24.31
C PHE A 5 -51.75 -17.22 -22.86
N LEU A 6 -50.90 -17.97 -22.17
CA LEU A 6 -50.04 -17.46 -21.08
C LEU A 6 -48.92 -18.47 -20.78
N LEU A 7 -47.74 -18.18 -21.31
CA LEU A 7 -46.48 -18.87 -21.00
C LEU A 7 -45.79 -18.07 -19.88
N PRO A 8 -45.46 -18.64 -18.71
CA PRO A 8 -44.73 -17.88 -17.69
C PRO A 8 -43.24 -17.86 -18.04
N LEU A 9 -42.74 -16.68 -18.43
CA LEU A 9 -41.32 -16.37 -18.51
C LEU A 9 -40.77 -16.27 -17.08
N LEU A 10 -40.26 -17.39 -16.55
CA LEU A 10 -39.55 -17.43 -15.28
C LEU A 10 -38.15 -16.83 -15.48
N LEU A 11 -38.02 -15.53 -15.22
CA LEU A 11 -36.74 -14.82 -15.23
C LEU A 11 -35.94 -15.26 -13.98
N ALA A 12 -34.94 -16.13 -14.17
CA ALA A 12 -34.01 -16.52 -13.13
C ALA A 12 -33.19 -15.30 -12.67
N LEU A 13 -33.54 -14.76 -11.51
CA LEU A 13 -32.76 -13.73 -10.83
C LEU A 13 -31.50 -14.40 -10.28
N LEU A 14 -30.40 -14.39 -11.05
CA LEU A 14 -29.08 -14.75 -10.50
C LEU A 14 -28.76 -13.73 -9.39
N PRO A 15 -28.51 -14.17 -8.14
CA PRO A 15 -27.90 -13.29 -7.16
C PRO A 15 -26.48 -12.99 -7.65
N ALA A 16 -26.26 -11.78 -8.16
CA ALA A 16 -24.92 -11.24 -8.31
C ALA A 16 -24.35 -11.09 -6.89
N ALA A 17 -23.56 -12.06 -6.45
CA ALA A 17 -22.79 -11.91 -5.22
C ALA A 17 -21.96 -10.63 -5.36
N PRO A 18 -21.97 -9.72 -4.37
CA PRO A 18 -21.04 -8.60 -4.40
C PRO A 18 -19.65 -9.23 -4.43
N ALA A 19 -18.91 -9.01 -5.52
CA ALA A 19 -17.50 -9.32 -5.55
C ALA A 19 -16.86 -8.48 -4.44
N LEU A 20 -16.59 -9.10 -3.29
CA LEU A 20 -15.72 -8.56 -2.26
C LEU A 20 -14.40 -8.26 -2.96
N ALA A 21 -14.17 -6.99 -3.28
CA ALA A 21 -12.91 -6.56 -3.84
C ALA A 21 -11.82 -6.93 -2.81
N ASP A 22 -10.87 -7.75 -3.21
CA ASP A 22 -9.75 -8.11 -2.34
C ASP A 22 -8.91 -6.86 -2.14
N ASP A 23 -8.95 -6.26 -0.95
CA ASP A 23 -8.23 -5.03 -0.60
C ASP A 23 -6.74 -5.10 -0.99
N TYR A 24 -6.15 -6.29 -0.95
CA TYR A 24 -4.77 -6.52 -1.39
C TYR A 24 -4.61 -6.43 -2.90
N ALA A 25 -5.56 -6.97 -3.69
CA ALA A 25 -5.54 -6.85 -5.13
C ALA A 25 -5.70 -5.40 -5.58
N ASP A 26 -6.60 -4.64 -4.94
CA ASP A 26 -6.80 -3.23 -5.23
C ASP A 26 -5.61 -2.36 -4.82
N ALA A 27 -5.04 -2.60 -3.64
CA ALA A 27 -3.82 -1.91 -3.22
C ALA A 27 -2.65 -2.23 -4.18
N LEU A 28 -2.48 -3.49 -4.56
CA LEU A 28 -1.45 -3.90 -5.52
C LEU A 28 -1.65 -3.26 -6.89
N LYS A 29 -2.90 -3.17 -7.36
CA LYS A 29 -3.26 -2.47 -8.60
C LYS A 29 -2.89 -0.99 -8.52
N THR A 30 -3.17 -0.35 -7.38
CA THR A 30 -2.83 1.05 -7.13
C THR A 30 -1.32 1.28 -7.21
N PHE A 31 -0.51 0.44 -6.55
CA PHE A 31 0.96 0.50 -6.67
C PHE A 31 1.48 0.11 -8.05
N ARG A 32 0.81 -0.79 -8.77
CA ARG A 32 1.20 -1.15 -10.13
C ARG A 32 0.99 0.00 -11.11
N ASN A 33 -0.08 0.79 -10.91
CA ASN A 33 -0.42 1.93 -11.76
C ASN A 33 0.41 3.19 -11.43
N ALA A 34 0.96 3.27 -10.22
CA ALA A 34 1.94 4.28 -9.87
C ALA A 34 3.27 4.01 -10.62
N SER A 35 3.63 4.91 -11.54
CA SER A 35 4.75 4.75 -12.49
C SER A 35 6.09 4.42 -11.83
N GLN A 36 6.32 4.86 -10.59
CA GLN A 36 7.56 4.67 -9.85
C GLN A 36 7.69 3.28 -9.20
N SER A 37 6.58 2.67 -8.74
CA SER A 37 6.58 1.37 -8.07
C SER A 37 6.48 0.17 -9.02
N LYS A 38 6.03 0.39 -10.27
CA LYS A 38 5.94 -0.69 -11.27
C LYS A 38 7.30 -1.39 -11.49
N HIS A 39 8.39 -0.62 -11.58
CA HIS A 39 9.72 -1.19 -11.82
C HIS A 39 10.15 -2.18 -10.73
N TYR A 40 9.76 -1.91 -9.49
CA TYR A 40 10.10 -2.73 -8.33
C TYR A 40 9.28 -4.01 -8.27
N LEU A 41 8.00 -3.96 -8.61
CA LEU A 41 7.15 -5.16 -8.70
C LEU A 41 7.72 -6.21 -9.64
N ASP A 42 8.38 -5.78 -10.72
CA ASP A 42 8.94 -6.67 -11.73
C ASP A 42 10.33 -7.23 -11.35
N LYS A 43 11.08 -6.55 -10.47
CA LYS A 43 12.48 -6.89 -10.16
C LYS A 43 12.76 -7.36 -8.73
N ALA A 44 11.90 -7.03 -7.77
CA ALA A 44 12.11 -7.38 -6.37
C ALA A 44 12.08 -8.90 -6.16
N TYR A 45 12.84 -9.38 -5.17
CA TYR A 45 12.74 -10.76 -4.69
C TYR A 45 11.32 -11.05 -4.17
N GLY A 46 10.77 -10.10 -3.41
CA GLY A 46 9.43 -10.15 -2.85
C GLY A 46 8.99 -8.78 -2.33
N TYR A 47 7.80 -8.71 -1.75
CA TYR A 47 7.30 -7.49 -1.15
C TYR A 47 6.32 -7.75 -0.01
N ALA A 48 6.26 -6.83 0.96
CA ALA A 48 5.18 -6.74 1.93
C ALA A 48 4.20 -5.64 1.50
N LEU A 49 2.91 -5.96 1.41
CA LEU A 49 1.85 -5.04 1.02
C LEU A 49 0.89 -4.83 2.19
N PHE A 50 0.71 -3.56 2.56
CA PHE A 50 -0.23 -3.09 3.57
C PHE A 50 -1.32 -2.27 2.85
N PRO A 51 -2.52 -2.84 2.64
CA PRO A 51 -3.58 -2.14 1.93
C PRO A 51 -4.02 -0.87 2.64
N THR A 52 -4.02 -0.89 3.97
CA THR A 52 -4.40 0.25 4.80
C THR A 52 -3.63 0.21 6.11
N ILE A 53 -2.92 1.31 6.38
CA ILE A 53 -2.35 1.65 7.67
C ILE A 53 -3.13 2.86 8.18
N GLY A 54 -3.72 2.73 9.36
CA GLY A 54 -4.35 3.83 10.07
C GLY A 54 -3.35 4.47 11.01
N LYS A 55 -3.29 5.80 11.04
CA LYS A 55 -2.52 6.58 12.01
C LYS A 55 -3.43 7.61 12.66
N GLY A 56 -3.32 7.80 13.97
CA GLY A 56 -4.12 8.78 14.69
C GLY A 56 -3.51 9.14 16.05
N GLY A 57 -3.89 10.29 16.57
CA GLY A 57 -3.41 10.79 17.86
C GLY A 57 -3.76 12.25 18.12
N VAL A 58 -3.43 12.71 19.33
CA VAL A 58 -3.41 14.12 19.74
C VAL A 58 -2.15 14.30 20.60
N GLY A 59 -1.08 14.87 20.03
CA GLY A 59 0.22 15.01 20.69
C GLY A 59 1.05 13.70 20.75
N LEU A 60 0.43 12.60 21.16
CA LEU A 60 0.96 11.23 21.02
C LEU A 60 0.09 10.49 20.01
N GLY A 61 0.73 9.90 18.99
CA GLY A 61 0.06 9.15 17.94
C GLY A 61 0.57 7.72 17.82
N ALA A 62 -0.29 6.85 17.33
CA ALA A 62 0.03 5.48 16.98
C ALA A 62 -0.38 5.20 15.53
N ALA A 63 0.38 4.34 14.86
CA ALA A 63 0.00 3.76 13.57
C ALA A 63 -0.10 2.24 13.68
N HIS A 64 -1.09 1.67 13.01
CA HIS A 64 -1.29 0.23 12.93
C HIS A 64 -1.79 -0.16 11.53
N GLY A 65 -1.33 -1.29 11.02
CA GLY A 65 -1.86 -1.87 9.80
C GLY A 65 -1.47 -3.33 9.62
N SER A 66 -2.39 -4.11 9.06
CA SER A 66 -2.14 -5.49 8.66
C SER A 66 -1.71 -5.55 7.20
N GLY A 67 -0.84 -6.50 6.89
CA GLY A 67 -0.27 -6.68 5.57
C GLY A 67 -0.02 -8.15 5.25
N ARG A 68 0.35 -8.40 4.00
CA ARG A 68 0.74 -9.73 3.49
C ARG A 68 2.06 -9.63 2.78
N VAL A 69 2.85 -10.69 2.90
CA VAL A 69 4.16 -10.83 2.27
C VAL A 69 4.05 -11.77 1.08
N TYR A 70 4.66 -11.37 -0.03
CA TYR A 70 4.62 -12.09 -1.29
C TYR A 70 6.02 -12.35 -1.84
N VAL A 71 6.22 -13.53 -2.42
CA VAL A 71 7.41 -13.89 -3.20
C VAL A 71 6.94 -14.43 -4.54
N LYS A 72 7.42 -13.84 -5.64
CA LYS A 72 6.96 -14.17 -7.01
C LYS A 72 5.42 -14.16 -7.15
N GLY A 73 4.77 -13.23 -6.47
CA GLY A 73 3.30 -13.08 -6.46
C GLY A 73 2.54 -14.11 -5.61
N LYS A 74 3.21 -15.08 -4.97
CA LYS A 74 2.57 -16.02 -4.05
C LYS A 74 2.58 -15.46 -2.64
N HIS A 75 1.45 -15.54 -1.94
CA HIS A 75 1.34 -15.19 -0.53
C HIS A 75 2.14 -16.19 0.32
N VAL A 76 3.08 -15.69 1.14
CA VAL A 76 3.98 -16.53 1.97
C VAL A 76 3.84 -16.29 3.47
N GLY A 77 3.20 -15.19 3.88
CA GLY A 77 3.01 -14.89 5.30
C GLY A 77 2.24 -13.60 5.53
N ASP A 78 1.62 -13.52 6.70
CA ASP A 78 0.98 -12.31 7.20
C ASP A 78 2.01 -11.45 7.94
N THR A 79 1.81 -10.13 7.90
CA THR A 79 2.65 -9.18 8.62
C THR A 79 1.80 -8.08 9.26
N THR A 80 2.30 -7.49 10.34
CA THR A 80 1.65 -6.37 11.03
C THR A 80 2.67 -5.27 11.26
N MET A 81 2.28 -4.02 11.02
CA MET A 81 3.08 -2.83 11.29
C MET A 81 2.48 -2.07 12.48
N ASN A 82 3.32 -1.71 13.44
CA ASN A 82 3.00 -0.84 14.58
C ASN A 82 4.02 0.30 14.66
N GLN A 83 3.58 1.51 14.97
CA GLN A 83 4.46 2.65 15.19
C GLN A 83 3.90 3.53 16.31
N VAL A 84 4.79 4.09 17.13
CA VAL A 84 4.46 5.14 18.09
C VAL A 84 5.21 6.40 17.68
N SER A 85 4.54 7.55 17.70
CA SER A 85 5.12 8.83 17.31
C SER A 85 4.68 9.94 18.26
N VAL A 86 5.60 10.84 18.61
CA VAL A 86 5.31 12.06 19.39
C VAL A 86 5.33 13.26 18.44
N GLY A 87 4.27 14.07 18.41
CA GLY A 87 4.20 15.26 17.57
C GLY A 87 2.80 15.86 17.43
N LEU A 88 2.70 17.03 16.77
CA LEU A 88 1.45 17.73 16.46
C LEU A 88 0.65 17.01 15.36
N GLN A 89 0.46 15.71 15.52
CA GLN A 89 -0.42 14.94 14.66
C GLN A 89 -1.82 15.05 15.23
N LEU A 90 -2.55 16.09 14.85
CA LEU A 90 -3.97 16.26 15.15
C LEU A 90 -4.77 15.69 13.98
N GLY A 91 -5.30 14.48 14.14
CA GLY A 91 -6.23 13.88 13.19
C GLY A 91 -5.90 12.44 12.78
N GLY A 92 -6.86 11.83 12.08
CA GLY A 92 -6.71 10.51 11.48
C GLY A 92 -6.14 10.59 10.07
N GLN A 93 -5.15 9.73 9.79
CA GLN A 93 -4.59 9.51 8.47
C GLN A 93 -4.75 8.04 8.09
N ALA A 94 -4.97 7.77 6.82
CA ALA A 94 -4.94 6.42 6.27
C ALA A 94 -4.09 6.41 5.01
N PHE A 95 -3.22 5.41 4.87
CA PHE A 95 -2.39 5.24 3.67
C PHE A 95 -2.17 3.77 3.35
N SER A 96 -1.91 3.46 2.08
CA SER A 96 -1.37 2.15 1.68
C SER A 96 0.15 2.21 1.71
N GLN A 97 0.81 1.11 2.05
CA GLN A 97 2.26 0.97 2.01
C GLN A 97 2.66 -0.32 1.29
N ILE A 98 3.74 -0.28 0.51
CA ILE A 98 4.41 -1.47 -0.01
C ILE A 98 5.90 -1.36 0.26
N ILE A 99 6.50 -2.46 0.73
CA ILE A 99 7.93 -2.60 1.02
C ILE A 99 8.46 -3.66 0.08
N PHE A 100 9.35 -3.28 -0.83
CA PHE A 100 10.05 -4.19 -1.72
C PHE A 100 11.34 -4.69 -1.09
N PHE A 101 11.64 -5.97 -1.32
CA PHE A 101 12.89 -6.62 -0.94
C PHE A 101 13.75 -6.82 -2.18
N GLU A 102 14.95 -6.25 -2.19
CA GLU A 102 15.89 -6.37 -3.31
C GLU A 102 16.34 -7.82 -3.51
N ASP A 103 16.69 -8.49 -2.42
CA ASP A 103 17.32 -9.80 -2.40
C ASP A 103 16.75 -10.68 -1.28
N GLU A 104 17.18 -11.94 -1.25
CA GLU A 104 16.78 -12.91 -0.22
C GLU A 104 17.21 -12.49 1.19
N ARG A 105 18.32 -11.78 1.33
CA ARG A 105 18.80 -11.29 2.64
C ARG A 105 17.80 -10.29 3.22
N ALA A 106 17.37 -9.30 2.44
CA ALA A 106 16.38 -8.31 2.85
C ALA A 106 15.03 -8.96 3.19
N PHE A 107 14.61 -9.94 2.40
CA PHE A 107 13.43 -10.75 2.71
C PHE A 107 13.57 -11.46 4.07
N ARG A 108 14.66 -12.21 4.26
CA ARG A 108 14.90 -12.96 5.51
C ARG A 108 15.04 -12.06 6.73
N GLU A 109 15.65 -10.89 6.56
CA GLU A 109 15.78 -9.87 7.61
C GLU A 109 14.40 -9.35 8.04
N PHE A 110 13.52 -9.05 7.07
CA PHE A 110 12.15 -8.64 7.37
C PHE A 110 11.29 -9.77 7.98
N THR A 111 11.43 -11.00 7.47
CA THR A 111 10.64 -12.16 7.91
C THR A 111 11.24 -12.90 9.10
N GLY A 112 12.33 -12.40 9.70
CA GLY A 112 13.06 -13.06 10.79
C GLY A 112 12.33 -13.08 12.13
N GLY A 113 11.14 -12.49 12.22
CA GLY A 113 10.32 -12.39 13.42
C GLY A 113 9.84 -10.96 13.62
N ASN A 114 10.65 -10.17 14.32
CA ASN A 114 10.42 -8.74 14.49
C ASN A 114 11.49 -7.94 13.74
N PHE A 115 11.05 -7.00 12.91
CA PHE A 115 11.90 -6.12 12.14
C PHE A 115 11.58 -4.67 12.47
N GLU A 116 12.59 -3.82 12.56
CA GLU A 116 12.42 -2.38 12.78
C GLU A 116 13.36 -1.63 11.84
N PHE A 117 12.82 -0.63 11.13
CA PHE A 117 13.65 0.26 10.35
C PHE A 117 14.45 1.17 11.28
N GLY A 118 15.78 1.15 11.14
CA GLY A 118 16.69 2.04 11.89
C GLY A 118 16.38 3.52 11.66
N ALA A 119 16.89 4.39 12.55
CA ALA A 119 16.63 5.82 12.50
C ALA A 119 17.08 6.49 11.18
N GLU A 120 18.06 5.89 10.50
CA GLU A 120 18.61 6.35 9.23
C GLU A 120 17.80 5.89 8.01
N ALA A 121 16.82 5.00 8.20
CA ALA A 121 15.90 4.58 7.15
C ALA A 121 14.83 5.66 6.94
N SER A 122 15.26 6.85 6.54
CA SER A 122 14.41 7.81 5.84
C SER A 122 14.25 7.28 4.43
N ALA A 123 13.43 6.24 4.27
CA ALA A 123 13.24 5.61 2.98
C ALA A 123 12.69 6.65 2.01
N VAL A 124 13.07 6.52 0.75
CA VAL A 124 12.60 7.33 -0.37
C VAL A 124 11.08 7.13 -0.46
N ALA A 125 10.32 7.86 0.37
CA ALA A 125 8.88 7.90 0.34
C ALA A 125 8.53 8.66 -0.93
N ILE A 126 8.59 7.94 -2.04
CA ILE A 126 8.00 8.37 -3.29
C ILE A 126 6.51 8.31 -3.02
N THR A 127 5.99 9.44 -2.55
CA THR A 127 4.55 9.69 -2.56
C THR A 127 4.18 9.68 -4.02
N ALA A 128 3.69 8.53 -4.50
CA ALA A 128 3.06 8.49 -5.79
C ALA A 128 1.80 9.34 -5.64
N ALA A 129 1.88 10.60 -6.09
CA ALA A 129 0.69 11.39 -6.35
C ALA A 129 -0.10 10.57 -7.36
N ALA A 130 -1.09 9.82 -6.87
CA ALA A 130 -2.03 9.09 -7.70
C ALA A 130 -2.57 10.09 -8.72
N GLY A 131 -2.55 9.69 -9.99
CA GLY A 131 -2.66 10.58 -11.14
C GLY A 131 -3.62 11.74 -10.95
N ALA A 132 -3.16 12.93 -11.36
CA ALA A 132 -4.00 14.08 -11.56
C ALA A 132 -5.20 13.69 -12.44
N GLN A 133 -6.35 13.45 -11.82
CA GLN A 133 -7.66 13.50 -12.45
C GLN A 133 -8.53 14.48 -11.65
N ALA A 134 -8.47 15.72 -12.13
CA ALA A 134 -9.57 16.65 -12.28
C ALA A 134 -10.62 16.69 -11.15
N GLY A 135 -10.34 17.51 -10.15
CA GLY A 135 -11.34 18.10 -9.26
C GLY A 135 -10.76 19.40 -8.69
N THR A 136 -11.26 20.53 -9.16
CA THR A 136 -10.81 21.88 -8.77
C THR A 136 -11.01 22.10 -7.27
N GLY A 137 -9.92 22.29 -6.50
CA GLY A 137 -10.02 22.61 -5.08
C GLY A 137 -8.69 22.61 -4.33
N GLY A 138 -7.82 23.57 -4.66
CA GLY A 138 -6.71 24.11 -3.86
C GLY A 138 -6.04 23.24 -2.77
N ALA A 139 -4.87 22.68 -3.09
CA ALA A 139 -3.72 22.63 -2.19
C ALA A 139 -2.46 22.27 -3.02
N THR A 140 -1.57 23.24 -3.17
CA THR A 140 -0.22 23.06 -3.70
C THR A 140 0.57 22.06 -2.86
N ALA A 141 0.85 20.88 -3.40
CA ALA A 141 1.87 19.99 -2.88
C ALA A 141 2.76 19.52 -4.04
N GLY A 142 3.76 20.35 -4.36
CA GLY A 142 5.03 19.92 -4.96
C GLY A 142 4.97 19.03 -6.20
N ALA A 143 4.28 19.45 -7.26
CA ALA A 143 4.51 18.94 -8.61
C ALA A 143 5.33 19.97 -9.40
N SER A 144 6.67 19.86 -9.39
CA SER A 144 7.54 20.39 -10.45
C SER A 144 8.99 20.03 -10.21
N GLY A 145 9.59 19.29 -11.14
CA GLY A 145 11.04 19.14 -11.23
C GLY A 145 11.51 18.23 -12.37
N GLY A 146 11.30 18.64 -13.62
CA GLY A 146 12.19 18.26 -14.74
C GLY A 146 11.79 17.06 -15.61
N LYS A 147 11.45 17.38 -16.88
CA LYS A 147 11.48 16.43 -18.01
C LYS A 147 12.92 15.92 -18.21
N ASN A 148 13.03 14.64 -18.63
CA ASN A 148 14.19 14.01 -19.28
C ASN A 148 15.20 13.21 -18.45
N ASP A 149 14.82 12.63 -17.31
CA ASP A 149 15.58 11.50 -16.75
C ASP A 149 14.63 10.44 -16.20
N ALA A 150 14.18 9.53 -17.08
CA ALA A 150 13.68 8.21 -16.69
C ALA A 150 14.84 7.31 -16.17
N ALA A 151 15.74 7.89 -15.36
CA ALA A 151 16.94 7.29 -14.81
C ALA A 151 17.20 7.78 -13.36
N GLY A 152 16.17 8.27 -12.67
CA GLY A 152 16.17 8.30 -11.22
C GLY A 152 16.09 6.86 -10.71
N VAL A 153 17.23 6.16 -10.72
CA VAL A 153 17.43 4.86 -10.09
C VAL A 153 16.85 4.99 -8.71
N SER A 154 15.65 4.46 -8.52
CA SER A 154 15.04 4.42 -7.22
C SER A 154 15.89 3.41 -6.46
N LYS A 155 16.67 3.89 -5.49
CA LYS A 155 17.69 3.09 -4.83
C LYS A 155 17.04 2.36 -3.66
N TYR A 156 17.24 1.05 -3.61
CA TYR A 156 17.06 0.30 -2.38
C TYR A 156 18.00 0.87 -1.31
N TYR A 157 17.48 1.05 -0.11
CA TYR A 157 18.29 1.35 1.07
C TYR A 157 18.45 0.07 1.88
N LYS A 158 19.68 -0.44 1.97
CA LYS A 158 20.01 -1.73 2.63
C LYS A 158 19.21 -2.94 2.11
N GLY A 159 18.72 -2.88 0.87
CA GLY A 159 17.88 -3.93 0.27
C GLY A 159 16.37 -3.69 0.42
N PHE A 160 15.94 -2.54 0.94
CA PHE A 160 14.53 -2.17 1.10
C PHE A 160 14.15 -0.93 0.30
N ALA A 161 13.00 -0.95 -0.37
CA ALA A 161 12.40 0.22 -0.99
C ALA A 161 10.94 0.33 -0.58
N ILE A 162 10.53 1.51 -0.11
CA ILE A 162 9.23 1.69 0.55
C ILE A 162 8.44 2.76 -0.19
N PHE A 163 7.21 2.44 -0.55
CA PHE A 163 6.29 3.35 -1.20
C PHE A 163 5.04 3.50 -0.37
N THR A 164 4.48 4.70 -0.34
CA THR A 164 3.22 4.98 0.34
C THR A 164 2.29 5.79 -0.56
N ILE A 165 0.99 5.54 -0.43
CA ILE A 165 -0.06 6.26 -1.14
C ILE A 165 -1.11 6.67 -0.13
N ALA A 166 -1.37 7.98 -0.02
CA ALA A 166 -2.41 8.49 0.87
C ALA A 166 -3.79 7.99 0.44
N LYS A 167 -4.57 7.48 1.40
CA LYS A 167 -5.99 7.11 1.22
C LYS A 167 -6.93 8.15 1.82
N GLY A 168 -6.50 8.88 2.84
CA GLY A 168 -7.28 9.94 3.48
C GLY A 168 -6.52 10.67 4.60
N GLY A 169 -6.97 11.88 4.91
CA GLY A 169 -6.31 12.79 5.85
C GLY A 169 -5.18 13.62 5.21
N LEU A 170 -4.73 14.66 5.90
CA LEU A 170 -3.62 15.49 5.46
C LEU A 170 -2.29 14.76 5.71
N MET A 171 -1.73 14.10 4.71
CA MET A 171 -0.47 13.35 4.84
C MET A 171 0.75 14.26 4.67
N TYR A 172 1.31 14.75 5.77
CA TYR A 172 2.61 15.44 5.77
C TYR A 172 3.71 14.42 6.06
N GLN A 173 4.35 13.91 4.99
CA GLN A 173 5.54 13.03 4.99
C GLN A 173 5.46 11.77 5.91
N ALA A 174 5.37 10.58 5.31
CA ALA A 174 5.36 9.33 6.08
C ALA A 174 6.75 9.04 6.67
N ALA A 175 6.88 9.12 8.00
CA ALA A 175 8.07 8.70 8.72
C ALA A 175 8.14 7.18 8.81
N VAL A 176 9.17 6.58 8.21
CA VAL A 176 9.42 5.13 8.24
C VAL A 176 10.15 4.71 9.52
N SER A 177 10.90 5.63 10.14
CA SER A 177 11.60 5.37 11.40
C SER A 177 10.64 5.05 12.54
N GLY A 178 10.98 4.03 13.33
CA GLY A 178 10.16 3.58 14.48
C GLY A 178 8.98 2.69 14.09
N GLN A 179 8.83 2.33 12.81
CA GLN A 179 7.92 1.27 12.39
C GLN A 179 8.47 -0.09 12.77
N LYS A 180 7.69 -0.82 13.57
CA LYS A 180 7.96 -2.20 13.99
C LYS A 180 7.06 -3.14 13.21
N PHE A 181 7.67 -4.15 12.62
CA PHE A 181 7.00 -5.16 11.81
C PHE A 181 7.12 -6.50 12.50
N SER A 182 6.02 -7.23 12.56
CA SER A 182 6.01 -8.64 12.95
C SER A 182 5.58 -9.49 11.76
N TYR A 183 6.15 -10.68 11.64
CA TYR A 183 5.88 -11.61 10.55
C TYR A 183 5.42 -12.98 11.06
N LYS A 184 4.48 -13.59 10.34
CA LYS A 184 4.03 -14.96 10.56
C LYS A 184 3.85 -15.68 9.21
N ALA A 185 4.61 -16.74 9.00
CA ALA A 185 4.49 -17.54 7.77
C ALA A 185 3.10 -18.19 7.64
N VAL A 186 2.60 -18.28 6.41
CA VAL A 186 1.46 -19.15 6.08
C VAL A 186 1.92 -20.60 6.27
N LYS A 187 1.13 -21.38 6.98
CA LYS A 187 1.37 -22.82 7.18
C LYS A 187 0.95 -23.63 5.97
#